data_AF-A0A2K5IJ35-F1
#
_entry.id   AF-A0A2K5IJ35-F1
#
_cell.length_a   1.000
_cell.length_b   1.000
_cell.length_c   1.000
_cell.angle_alpha   90.00
_cell.angle_beta   90.00
_cell.angle_gamma   90.00
#
_symmetry.space_group_name_H-M   'P 1'
#
loop_
_entity.id
_entity.type
_entity.pdbx_description
1 polymer ?
#
loop_
_entity_poly.entity_id
_entity_poly.type
_entity_poly.pdbx_seq_one_letter_code
_entity_poly.pdbx_strand_id
1 'polypeptide(L)'
;MSKPHSEAGTAFIQTQQLHAAMADTFLEHMCRLDIDSPPITARNTGIICTIGPASRSVETLKEMIKSGMNVARLNFSHGTHEYHAETIKNVRTATESFASDPILYRPVAVALDTKGPEIRTGLIKGSGTAEVELKKGATLKITLDNAYMEKCDENILWLDYKNICKVVEVGSKIYVDDGLISLQVKQKFDEILEASDGIMVARGDLGIEIPAEKVFLAQKMMIGRCNRAGKPVICATQMLESMIKKPRPTRAEGSDVANAVLDGADCIMLSGETAKGDYPLEAVRMQHLIAREAEAAIYHLQLFEELRRLAPITSDPTEATAVGAVEASFKCCSGAIIVLTKSGRSAHQVARYRPRAPIIAVTRNPQTARQAHLYRGIFPVLCKDPVQEAWAEDVDLRVNFAMNVGKARGFFKKGDVVIVLTGWRPGSGFTNTMRVVPVP
;
A
#
# COMPACT_ATOMS: atom_id res chain seq x y z
N MET A 1 21.31 -4.81 -29.77
CA MET A 1 21.61 -6.26 -29.79
C MET A 1 22.31 -6.60 -28.48
N SER A 2 21.69 -7.38 -27.60
CA SER A 2 22.35 -7.93 -26.41
C SER A 2 23.18 -9.15 -26.82
N LYS A 3 24.49 -9.15 -26.52
CA LYS A 3 25.31 -10.36 -26.66
C LYS A 3 24.73 -11.50 -25.80
N PRO A 4 24.87 -12.77 -26.22
CA PRO A 4 24.47 -13.90 -25.39
C PRO A 4 25.27 -13.91 -24.07
N HIS A 5 24.63 -14.33 -22.98
CA HIS A 5 25.18 -14.28 -21.61
C HIS A 5 26.46 -15.10 -21.39
N SER A 6 26.93 -15.88 -22.37
CA SER A 6 28.07 -16.80 -22.25
C SER A 6 29.46 -16.17 -22.36
N GLU A 7 29.61 -14.97 -22.97
CA GLU A 7 30.94 -14.33 -23.12
C GLU A 7 31.44 -13.58 -21.88
N ALA A 8 30.56 -13.25 -20.92
CA ALA A 8 30.93 -12.43 -19.76
C ALA A 8 31.71 -13.19 -18.65
N GLY A 9 31.65 -14.53 -18.65
CA GLY A 9 32.36 -15.37 -17.69
C GLY A 9 32.09 -14.99 -16.22
N THR A 10 33.15 -14.82 -15.43
CA THR A 10 33.11 -14.48 -14.00
C THR A 10 32.68 -13.04 -13.71
N ALA A 11 32.56 -12.17 -14.71
CA ALA A 11 32.07 -10.80 -14.54
C ALA A 11 30.53 -10.70 -14.49
N PHE A 12 29.81 -11.82 -14.45
CA PHE A 12 28.36 -11.86 -14.31
C PHE A 12 27.93 -11.48 -12.89
N ILE A 13 27.37 -10.28 -12.74
CA ILE A 13 26.67 -9.86 -11.52
C ILE A 13 25.30 -10.54 -11.48
N GLN A 14 24.99 -11.24 -10.39
CA GLN A 14 23.67 -11.81 -10.18
C GLN A 14 22.65 -10.69 -10.00
N THR A 15 21.56 -10.72 -10.77
CA THR A 15 20.51 -9.70 -10.70
C THR A 15 19.71 -9.78 -9.38
N GLN A 16 18.78 -8.84 -9.18
CA GLN A 16 17.78 -8.81 -8.10
C GLN A 16 18.36 -9.00 -6.68
N GLN A 17 19.60 -8.58 -6.45
CA GLN A 17 20.33 -8.71 -5.20
C GLN A 17 20.49 -10.17 -4.73
N LEU A 18 20.53 -11.15 -5.64
CA LEU A 18 20.59 -12.57 -5.27
C LEU A 18 21.82 -12.93 -4.41
N HIS A 19 22.97 -12.31 -4.65
CA HIS A 19 24.17 -12.55 -3.85
C HIS A 19 23.97 -12.11 -2.38
N ALA A 20 23.32 -10.96 -2.17
CA ALA A 20 22.93 -10.46 -0.86
C ALA A 20 21.80 -11.30 -0.25
N ALA A 21 20.86 -11.81 -1.06
CA ALA A 21 19.75 -12.62 -0.59
C ALA A 21 20.16 -14.02 -0.09
N MET A 22 21.38 -14.47 -0.39
CA MET A 22 21.98 -15.73 0.07
C MET A 22 22.99 -15.52 1.22
N ALA A 23 23.00 -14.36 1.88
CA ALA A 23 23.77 -14.15 3.10
C ALA A 23 23.12 -14.87 4.29
N ASP A 24 23.93 -15.34 5.25
CA ASP A 24 23.43 -16.01 6.47
C ASP A 24 23.04 -15.03 7.60
N THR A 25 23.41 -13.75 7.47
CA THR A 25 23.08 -12.70 8.46
C THR A 25 22.60 -11.44 7.76
N PHE A 26 21.78 -10.65 8.46
CA PHE A 26 21.33 -9.35 7.94
C PHE A 26 22.49 -8.35 7.74
N LEU A 27 23.56 -8.44 8.53
CA LEU A 27 24.75 -7.60 8.35
C LEU A 27 25.48 -7.95 7.04
N GLU A 28 25.74 -9.22 6.78
CA GLU A 28 26.38 -9.68 5.54
C GLU A 28 25.47 -9.42 4.32
N HIS A 29 24.14 -9.52 4.50
CA HIS A 29 23.16 -9.11 3.49
C HIS A 29 23.33 -7.63 3.12
N MET A 30 23.43 -6.73 4.10
CA MET A 30 23.70 -5.30 3.86
C MET A 30 25.06 -5.08 3.19
N CYS A 31 26.11 -5.80 3.59
CA CYS A 31 27.45 -5.70 2.99
C CYS A 31 27.50 -6.13 1.52
N ARG A 32 26.55 -6.96 1.07
CA ARG A 32 26.47 -7.50 -0.30
C ARG A 32 25.52 -6.74 -1.23
N LEU A 33 24.85 -5.68 -0.76
CA LEU A 33 23.97 -4.88 -1.62
C LEU A 33 24.80 -4.20 -2.72
N ASP A 34 24.43 -4.45 -3.97
CA ASP A 34 25.20 -4.08 -5.15
C ASP A 34 24.39 -3.16 -6.07
N ILE A 35 24.90 -1.96 -6.34
CA ILE A 35 24.24 -0.95 -7.19
C ILE A 35 24.21 -1.36 -8.67
N ASP A 36 25.08 -2.28 -9.09
CA ASP A 36 25.17 -2.78 -10.46
C ASP A 36 24.33 -4.07 -10.67
N SER A 37 23.67 -4.58 -9.61
CA SER A 37 22.68 -5.67 -9.70
C SER A 37 21.27 -5.12 -10.00
N PRO A 38 20.75 -5.23 -11.24
CA PRO A 38 19.46 -4.66 -11.61
C PRO A 38 18.27 -5.46 -11.03
N PRO A 39 17.15 -4.80 -10.68
CA PRO A 39 15.96 -5.46 -10.15
C PRO A 39 15.11 -6.10 -11.26
N ILE A 40 14.21 -7.02 -10.89
CA ILE A 40 13.22 -7.61 -11.81
C ILE A 40 12.27 -6.56 -12.41
N THR A 41 11.63 -6.88 -13.53
CA THR A 41 10.69 -5.97 -14.24
C THR A 41 9.45 -5.62 -13.40
N ALA A 42 8.96 -6.57 -12.61
CA ALA A 42 7.78 -6.37 -11.77
C ALA A 42 8.06 -5.36 -10.65
N ARG A 43 7.00 -4.70 -10.19
CA ARG A 43 7.00 -3.87 -8.98
C ARG A 43 5.85 -4.33 -8.07
N ASN A 44 6.16 -4.65 -6.83
CA ASN A 44 5.27 -5.34 -5.91
C ASN A 44 4.49 -4.39 -4.98
N THR A 45 5.06 -3.28 -4.55
CA THR A 45 4.37 -2.27 -3.71
C THR A 45 3.17 -1.66 -4.48
N GLY A 46 2.20 -1.00 -3.85
CA GLY A 46 1.21 -0.14 -4.51
C GLY A 46 1.66 1.34 -4.59
N ILE A 47 1.33 2.06 -5.65
CA ILE A 47 1.49 3.54 -5.73
C ILE A 47 0.10 4.20 -5.72
N ILE A 48 -0.10 5.04 -4.70
CA ILE A 48 -1.32 5.83 -4.51
C ILE A 48 -1.00 7.29 -4.82
N CYS A 49 -1.76 7.92 -5.71
CA CYS A 49 -1.54 9.32 -6.10
C CYS A 49 -2.76 10.15 -5.75
N THR A 50 -2.57 11.23 -4.99
CA THR A 50 -3.62 12.24 -4.78
C THR A 50 -3.83 13.04 -6.06
N ILE A 51 -5.06 13.09 -6.55
CA ILE A 51 -5.41 13.81 -7.78
C ILE A 51 -5.87 15.23 -7.44
N GLY A 52 -5.44 16.20 -8.24
CA GLY A 52 -5.75 17.62 -8.05
C GLY A 52 -5.54 18.42 -9.34
N PRO A 53 -5.44 19.76 -9.27
CA PRO A 53 -5.28 20.62 -10.44
C PRO A 53 -4.15 20.21 -11.40
N ALA A 54 -3.02 19.74 -10.89
CA ALA A 54 -1.87 19.34 -11.71
C ALA A 54 -2.06 17.99 -12.46
N SER A 55 -3.03 17.18 -12.04
CA SER A 55 -3.15 15.78 -12.47
C SER A 55 -4.55 15.35 -12.92
N ARG A 56 -5.58 16.19 -12.82
CA ARG A 56 -6.99 15.80 -13.10
C ARG A 56 -7.37 15.67 -14.59
N SER A 57 -6.50 16.04 -15.53
CA SER A 57 -6.76 15.89 -16.97
C SER A 57 -6.63 14.43 -17.42
N VAL A 58 -7.41 14.01 -18.41
CA VAL A 58 -7.41 12.63 -18.93
C VAL A 58 -6.03 12.26 -19.49
N GLU A 59 -5.34 13.21 -20.09
CA GLU A 59 -4.02 13.08 -20.71
C GLU A 59 -2.95 12.83 -19.64
N THR A 60 -2.89 13.65 -18.60
CA THR A 60 -1.95 13.45 -17.48
C THR A 60 -2.26 12.15 -16.74
N LEU A 61 -3.54 11.80 -16.54
CA LEU A 61 -3.93 10.53 -15.91
C LEU A 61 -3.48 9.31 -16.72
N LYS A 62 -3.56 9.34 -18.06
CA LYS A 62 -2.99 8.26 -18.91
C LYS A 62 -1.49 8.10 -18.68
N GLU A 63 -0.74 9.19 -18.59
CA GLU A 63 0.70 9.17 -18.34
C GLU A 63 1.06 8.78 -16.89
N MET A 64 0.23 9.10 -15.90
CA MET A 64 0.37 8.61 -14.52
C MET A 64 0.14 7.11 -14.43
N ILE A 65 -0.89 6.58 -15.12
CA ILE A 65 -1.15 5.14 -15.20
C ILE A 65 0.04 4.45 -15.87
N LYS A 66 0.54 4.96 -17.01
CA LYS A 66 1.79 4.49 -17.64
C LYS A 66 2.98 4.49 -16.69
N SER A 67 3.19 5.58 -15.96
CA SER A 67 4.31 5.77 -15.03
C SER A 67 4.25 4.89 -13.78
N GLY A 68 3.08 4.35 -13.41
CA GLY A 68 2.94 3.34 -12.35
C GLY A 68 1.82 3.55 -11.33
N MET A 69 0.95 4.56 -11.47
CA MET A 69 -0.16 4.79 -10.55
C MET A 69 -1.14 3.61 -10.51
N ASN A 70 -1.43 3.12 -9.30
CA ASN A 70 -2.39 2.03 -9.05
C ASN A 70 -3.73 2.52 -8.48
N VAL A 71 -3.69 3.57 -7.65
CA VAL A 71 -4.85 4.12 -6.95
C VAL A 71 -4.88 5.64 -7.09
N ALA A 72 -6.02 6.19 -7.53
CA ALA A 72 -6.31 7.62 -7.51
C ALA A 72 -7.01 8.00 -6.19
N ARG A 73 -6.32 8.77 -5.34
CA ARG A 73 -6.86 9.33 -4.09
C ARG A 73 -7.54 10.67 -4.34
N LEU A 74 -8.74 10.83 -3.79
CA LEU A 74 -9.52 12.06 -3.81
C LEU A 74 -9.62 12.59 -2.37
N ASN A 75 -8.98 13.73 -2.11
CA ASN A 75 -8.99 14.36 -0.79
C ASN A 75 -10.23 15.25 -0.62
N PHE A 76 -11.20 14.81 0.19
CA PHE A 76 -12.46 15.54 0.42
C PHE A 76 -12.34 16.69 1.45
N SER A 77 -11.16 16.95 2.02
CA SER A 77 -10.90 18.21 2.74
C SER A 77 -10.95 19.43 1.82
N HIS A 78 -10.90 19.23 0.51
CA HIS A 78 -11.00 20.27 -0.52
C HIS A 78 -11.91 19.83 -1.69
N GLY A 79 -12.41 20.80 -2.46
CA GLY A 79 -13.25 20.55 -3.62
C GLY A 79 -14.71 20.19 -3.29
N THR A 80 -15.60 20.38 -4.26
CA THR A 80 -17.02 20.02 -4.13
C THR A 80 -17.30 18.61 -4.66
N HIS A 81 -18.52 18.11 -4.48
CA HIS A 81 -18.93 16.83 -5.05
C HIS A 81 -18.84 16.82 -6.59
N GLU A 82 -19.12 17.93 -7.25
CA GLU A 82 -19.03 18.08 -8.71
C GLU A 82 -17.57 17.99 -9.18
N TYR A 83 -16.65 18.66 -8.48
CA TYR A 83 -15.21 18.60 -8.75
C TYR A 83 -14.67 17.16 -8.64
N HIS A 84 -15.09 16.43 -7.60
CA HIS A 84 -14.69 15.04 -7.40
C HIS A 84 -15.38 14.09 -8.39
N ALA A 85 -16.65 14.31 -8.73
CA ALA A 85 -17.38 13.53 -9.73
C ALA A 85 -16.75 13.65 -11.13
N GLU A 86 -16.36 14.86 -11.55
CA GLU A 86 -15.61 15.09 -12.79
C GLU A 86 -14.23 14.40 -12.73
N THR A 87 -13.53 14.48 -11.60
CA THR A 87 -12.23 13.82 -11.42
C THR A 87 -12.36 12.29 -11.50
N ILE A 88 -13.40 11.70 -10.92
CA ILE A 88 -13.73 10.26 -11.04
C ILE A 88 -14.01 9.89 -12.51
N LYS A 89 -14.77 10.73 -13.23
CA LYS A 89 -15.04 10.54 -14.66
C LYS A 89 -13.73 10.52 -15.46
N ASN A 90 -12.83 11.47 -15.23
CA ASN A 90 -11.56 11.57 -15.94
C ASN A 90 -10.63 10.37 -15.63
N VAL A 91 -10.55 9.92 -14.37
CA VAL A 91 -9.81 8.70 -13.99
C VAL A 91 -10.35 7.47 -14.72
N ARG A 92 -11.68 7.31 -14.80
CA ARG A 92 -12.31 6.19 -15.53
C ARG A 92 -12.05 6.28 -17.04
N THR A 93 -12.20 7.47 -17.65
CA THR A 93 -11.89 7.68 -19.07
C THR A 93 -10.43 7.39 -19.41
N ALA A 94 -9.48 7.80 -18.56
CA ALA A 94 -8.07 7.48 -18.73
C ALA A 94 -7.80 5.97 -18.60
N THR A 95 -8.41 5.32 -17.60
CA THR A 95 -8.24 3.87 -17.33
C THR A 95 -8.80 3.01 -18.48
N GLU A 96 -10.05 3.24 -18.88
CA GLU A 96 -10.69 2.43 -19.93
C GLU A 96 -10.13 2.72 -21.33
N SER A 97 -9.36 3.79 -21.53
CA SER A 97 -8.61 4.01 -22.78
C SER A 97 -7.54 2.94 -23.07
N PHE A 98 -7.19 2.11 -22.07
CA PHE A 98 -6.32 0.94 -22.21
C PHE A 98 -7.10 -0.39 -22.26
N ALA A 99 -8.44 -0.38 -22.21
CA ALA A 99 -9.25 -1.60 -22.10
C ALA A 99 -9.40 -2.40 -23.40
N SER A 100 -8.97 -1.83 -24.54
CA SER A 100 -8.94 -2.51 -25.84
C SER A 100 -7.95 -3.68 -25.89
N ASP A 101 -6.94 -3.68 -25.03
CA ASP A 101 -6.00 -4.78 -24.85
C ASP A 101 -6.09 -5.28 -23.39
N PRO A 102 -6.84 -6.35 -23.09
CA PRO A 102 -6.93 -6.92 -21.75
C PRO A 102 -5.60 -7.44 -21.17
N ILE A 103 -4.59 -7.71 -22.00
CA ILE A 103 -3.26 -8.17 -21.58
C ILE A 103 -2.44 -6.98 -21.05
N LEU A 104 -2.57 -5.81 -21.70
CA LEU A 104 -1.88 -4.58 -21.32
C LEU A 104 -2.73 -3.59 -20.49
N TYR A 105 -4.02 -3.86 -20.30
CA TYR A 105 -4.88 -3.14 -19.37
C TYR A 105 -4.33 -3.20 -17.94
N ARG A 106 -4.58 -2.13 -17.16
CA ARG A 106 -4.30 -2.06 -15.73
C ARG A 106 -5.55 -1.53 -15.03
N PRO A 107 -6.15 -2.28 -14.10
CA PRO A 107 -7.17 -1.74 -13.22
C PRO A 107 -6.60 -0.53 -12.47
N VAL A 108 -7.41 0.49 -12.23
CA VAL A 108 -7.05 1.63 -11.37
C VAL A 108 -8.13 1.79 -10.31
N ALA A 109 -7.74 1.80 -9.04
CA ALA A 109 -8.67 2.04 -7.95
C ALA A 109 -8.95 3.53 -7.76
N VAL A 110 -10.09 3.85 -7.15
CA VAL A 110 -10.42 5.18 -6.68
C VAL A 110 -10.61 5.08 -5.18
N ALA A 111 -9.88 5.90 -4.42
CA ALA A 111 -9.99 6.02 -2.97
C ALA A 111 -10.59 7.38 -2.62
N LEU A 112 -11.64 7.38 -1.81
CA LEU A 112 -12.17 8.58 -1.17
C LEU A 112 -11.47 8.73 0.18
N ASP A 113 -10.79 9.85 0.38
CA ASP A 113 -10.15 10.22 1.64
C ASP A 113 -11.01 11.30 2.30
N THR A 114 -11.53 11.00 3.48
CA THR A 114 -12.58 11.79 4.14
C THR A 114 -12.00 13.01 4.83
N LYS A 115 -12.74 14.13 4.81
CA LYS A 115 -12.35 15.35 5.54
C LYS A 115 -12.09 15.14 7.05
N GLY A 116 -12.75 14.16 7.65
CA GLY A 116 -12.72 13.93 9.10
C GLY A 116 -13.54 14.97 9.90
N PRO A 117 -13.63 14.82 11.22
CA PRO A 117 -14.22 15.81 12.10
C PRO A 117 -13.23 16.94 12.40
N GLU A 118 -13.47 18.15 11.87
CA GLU A 118 -12.92 19.34 12.52
C GLU A 118 -13.63 19.51 13.87
N ILE A 119 -12.87 19.75 14.95
CA ILE A 119 -13.38 19.87 16.32
C ILE A 119 -13.09 21.28 16.83
N ARG A 120 -14.07 21.95 17.44
CA ARG A 120 -13.94 23.30 18.01
C ARG A 120 -14.33 23.34 19.49
N THR A 121 -13.70 24.25 20.23
CA THR A 121 -13.96 24.51 21.66
C THR A 121 -15.10 25.52 21.86
N GLY A 122 -15.58 25.63 23.11
CA GLY A 122 -16.56 26.65 23.53
C GLY A 122 -15.94 28.01 23.85
N LEU A 123 -16.78 28.96 24.27
CA LEU A 123 -16.34 30.29 24.72
C LEU A 123 -15.92 30.26 26.20
N ILE A 124 -14.96 31.11 26.54
CA ILE A 124 -14.44 31.30 27.89
C ILE A 124 -15.46 32.03 28.79
N LYS A 125 -15.50 31.67 30.08
CA LYS A 125 -16.38 32.28 31.09
C LYS A 125 -16.18 33.81 31.19
N GLY A 126 -17.28 34.56 31.26
CA GLY A 126 -17.27 36.02 31.41
C GLY A 126 -17.60 36.72 30.09
N SER A 127 -16.58 37.07 29.30
CA SER A 127 -16.73 37.54 27.93
C SER A 127 -16.01 36.60 26.97
N GLY A 128 -16.54 36.43 25.75
CA GLY A 128 -15.90 35.64 24.68
C GLY A 128 -14.59 36.22 24.13
N THR A 129 -13.96 37.13 24.87
CA THR A 129 -12.66 37.77 24.60
C THR A 129 -11.66 37.57 25.73
N ALA A 130 -12.04 36.84 26.79
CA ALA A 130 -11.14 36.49 27.89
C ALA A 130 -10.34 35.22 27.54
N GLU A 131 -9.10 35.15 28.04
CA GLU A 131 -8.21 33.99 27.88
C GLU A 131 -8.02 33.27 29.22
N VAL A 132 -7.48 32.05 29.16
CA VAL A 132 -7.33 31.14 30.31
C VAL A 132 -5.95 30.49 30.29
N GLU A 133 -5.20 30.60 31.40
CA GLU A 133 -3.88 29.99 31.54
C GLU A 133 -3.99 28.51 31.98
N LEU A 134 -3.62 27.57 31.10
CA LEU A 134 -3.54 26.14 31.43
C LEU A 134 -2.14 25.77 31.92
N LYS A 135 -2.04 25.36 33.19
CA LYS A 135 -0.75 25.04 33.84
C LYS A 135 -0.34 23.59 33.60
N LYS A 136 0.92 23.39 33.22
CA LYS A 136 1.50 22.06 32.96
C LYS A 136 1.34 21.14 34.18
N GLY A 137 0.67 20.01 33.98
CA GLY A 137 0.40 19.03 35.04
C GLY A 137 -0.91 19.26 35.82
N ALA A 138 -1.61 20.37 35.59
CA ALA A 138 -2.99 20.53 36.05
C ALA A 138 -3.94 19.62 35.26
N THR A 139 -5.07 19.27 35.88
CA THR A 139 -6.11 18.42 35.27
C THR A 139 -7.21 19.29 34.69
N LEU A 140 -7.44 19.20 33.38
CA LEU A 140 -8.53 19.86 32.66
C LEU A 140 -9.62 18.85 32.30
N LYS A 141 -10.88 19.13 32.64
CA LYS A 141 -12.02 18.28 32.30
C LYS A 141 -12.63 18.69 30.96
N ILE A 142 -12.61 17.79 29.97
CA ILE A 142 -13.40 18.00 28.74
C ILE A 142 -14.86 17.64 29.00
N THR A 143 -15.80 18.44 28.49
CA THR A 143 -17.25 18.21 28.59
C THR A 143 -17.97 18.38 27.26
N LEU A 144 -19.10 17.69 27.12
CA LEU A 144 -20.03 17.84 25.99
C LEU A 144 -21.34 18.53 26.41
N ASP A 145 -21.52 18.78 27.71
CA ASP A 145 -22.69 19.41 28.30
C ASP A 145 -22.78 20.89 27.88
N ASN A 146 -23.81 21.20 27.10
CA ASN A 146 -24.04 22.54 26.55
C ASN A 146 -24.24 23.62 27.63
N ALA A 147 -24.50 23.27 28.90
CA ALA A 147 -24.49 24.22 30.01
C ALA A 147 -23.13 24.96 30.20
N TYR A 148 -22.05 24.40 29.64
CA TYR A 148 -20.68 24.92 29.67
C TYR A 148 -20.19 25.48 28.31
N MET A 149 -21.04 25.52 27.27
CA MET A 149 -20.66 26.00 25.94
C MET A 149 -20.08 27.42 25.96
N GLU A 150 -20.55 28.27 26.88
CA GLU A 150 -20.11 29.65 27.08
C GLU A 150 -19.47 29.88 28.46
N LYS A 151 -18.99 28.80 29.10
CA LYS A 151 -18.43 28.83 30.46
C LYS A 151 -17.17 27.97 30.57
N CYS A 152 -16.37 27.93 29.51
CA CYS A 152 -15.08 27.23 29.54
C CYS A 152 -14.10 27.98 30.45
N ASP A 153 -13.26 27.23 31.16
CA ASP A 153 -12.26 27.78 32.07
C ASP A 153 -11.07 26.83 32.32
N GLU A 154 -10.21 27.18 33.28
CA GLU A 154 -8.99 26.44 33.58
C GLU A 154 -9.22 25.01 34.11
N ASN A 155 -10.47 24.70 34.48
CA ASN A 155 -10.89 23.41 35.04
C ASN A 155 -11.83 22.64 34.09
N ILE A 156 -12.61 23.33 33.24
CA ILE A 156 -13.55 22.68 32.32
C ILE A 156 -13.57 23.30 30.90
N LEU A 157 -13.47 22.46 29.88
CA LEU A 157 -13.47 22.86 28.46
C LEU A 157 -14.58 22.13 27.69
N TRP A 158 -15.50 22.88 27.10
CA TRP A 158 -16.52 22.33 26.20
C TRP A 158 -16.00 22.19 24.78
N LEU A 159 -16.51 21.20 24.03
CA LEU A 159 -16.31 21.08 22.59
C LEU A 159 -17.54 20.55 21.83
N ASP A 160 -17.57 20.82 20.53
CA ASP A 160 -18.70 20.55 19.65
C ASP A 160 -18.84 19.08 19.21
N TYR A 161 -17.74 18.34 19.14
CA TYR A 161 -17.72 16.96 18.66
C TYR A 161 -18.32 15.96 19.66
N LYS A 162 -19.64 15.78 19.59
CA LYS A 162 -20.44 14.95 20.52
C LYS A 162 -20.08 13.47 20.58
N ASN A 163 -19.28 12.97 19.64
CA ASN A 163 -18.83 11.58 19.64
C ASN A 163 -17.40 11.40 20.17
N ILE A 164 -16.75 12.46 20.69
CA ILE A 164 -15.34 12.42 21.12
C ILE A 164 -15.07 11.26 22.08
N CYS A 165 -15.91 11.05 23.09
CA CYS A 165 -15.74 10.01 24.11
C CYS A 165 -15.82 8.56 23.57
N LYS A 166 -16.15 8.37 22.28
CA LYS A 166 -16.13 7.06 21.61
C LYS A 166 -14.93 6.86 20.68
N VAL A 167 -14.15 7.92 20.40
CA VAL A 167 -13.04 7.87 19.42
C VAL A 167 -11.72 8.42 19.94
N VAL A 168 -11.74 9.30 20.94
CA VAL A 168 -10.58 9.46 21.83
C VAL A 168 -10.67 8.38 22.88
N GLU A 169 -9.50 7.90 23.25
CA GLU A 169 -9.38 6.78 24.14
C GLU A 169 -8.38 7.21 25.22
N VAL A 170 -8.29 6.50 26.35
CA VAL A 170 -7.68 5.16 26.32
C VAL A 170 -6.39 5.03 25.50
N GLY A 171 -5.81 6.12 24.94
CA GLY A 171 -5.32 6.22 23.54
C GLY A 171 -4.44 7.43 23.19
N SER A 172 -4.90 8.65 23.48
CA SER A 172 -4.65 9.78 22.55
C SER A 172 -3.83 10.94 23.11
N LYS A 173 -3.48 11.91 22.26
CA LYS A 173 -3.40 13.31 22.68
C LYS A 173 -4.64 14.06 22.19
N ILE A 174 -4.97 15.17 22.84
CA ILE A 174 -5.97 16.12 22.34
C ILE A 174 -5.26 17.46 22.27
N TYR A 175 -5.16 17.99 21.06
CA TYR A 175 -4.53 19.27 20.79
C TYR A 175 -5.57 20.37 20.66
N VAL A 176 -5.21 21.56 21.13
CA VAL A 176 -6.02 22.77 21.09
C VAL A 176 -5.11 23.91 20.62
N ASP A 177 -5.68 24.83 19.85
CA ASP A 177 -5.02 26.04 19.33
C ASP A 177 -3.75 25.74 18.52
N ASP A 178 -3.93 25.30 17.25
CA ASP A 178 -2.87 24.95 16.28
C ASP A 178 -1.75 24.04 16.82
N GLY A 179 -2.05 23.22 17.82
CA GLY A 179 -1.13 22.27 18.45
C GLY A 179 -0.33 22.83 19.64
N LEU A 180 -0.52 24.09 20.01
CA LEU A 180 0.21 24.77 21.07
C LEU A 180 -0.12 24.20 22.47
N ILE A 181 -1.36 23.77 22.68
CA ILE A 181 -1.83 23.11 23.90
C ILE A 181 -1.99 21.61 23.63
N SER A 182 -1.47 20.75 24.50
CA SER A 182 -1.64 19.29 24.38
C SER A 182 -2.04 18.61 25.70
N LEU A 183 -3.09 17.80 25.62
CA LEU A 183 -3.63 16.93 26.69
C LEU A 183 -3.31 15.46 26.34
N GLN A 184 -3.27 14.52 27.31
CA GLN A 184 -2.87 13.11 27.07
C GLN A 184 -3.86 12.07 27.66
N VAL A 185 -4.04 10.94 26.96
CA VAL A 185 -5.08 9.93 27.22
C VAL A 185 -4.72 8.42 26.93
N LYS A 186 -3.60 8.04 26.25
CA LYS A 186 -2.81 6.74 26.38
C LYS A 186 -2.59 5.67 25.22
N GLN A 187 -3.29 4.51 25.03
CA GLN A 187 -3.12 3.51 23.90
C GLN A 187 -4.28 2.47 23.58
N LYS A 188 -4.97 2.46 22.38
CA LYS A 188 -5.73 1.28 21.81
C LYS A 188 -5.51 0.92 20.28
N PHE A 189 -4.31 1.03 19.69
CA PHE A 189 -4.11 0.74 18.24
C PHE A 189 -4.59 -0.64 17.73
N ASP A 190 -4.48 -1.72 18.53
CA ASP A 190 -4.81 -3.08 18.07
C ASP A 190 -6.30 -3.26 17.74
N GLU A 191 -7.20 -2.59 18.48
CA GLU A 191 -8.66 -2.64 18.21
C GLU A 191 -9.00 -1.98 16.87
N ILE A 192 -8.31 -0.89 16.52
CA ILE A 192 -8.47 -0.23 15.21
C ILE A 192 -8.00 -1.16 14.10
N LEU A 193 -6.85 -1.84 14.28
CA LEU A 193 -6.35 -2.81 13.31
C LEU A 193 -7.29 -4.02 13.18
N GLU A 194 -7.92 -4.49 14.25
CA GLU A 194 -8.88 -5.59 14.20
C GLU A 194 -10.14 -5.20 13.41
N ALA A 195 -10.70 -4.01 13.69
CA ALA A 195 -11.93 -3.51 13.06
C ALA A 195 -11.76 -3.01 11.61
N SER A 196 -10.55 -2.64 11.18
CA SER A 196 -10.29 -2.04 9.86
C SER A 196 -9.91 -3.07 8.79
N ASP A 197 -10.21 -2.80 7.51
CA ASP A 197 -9.71 -3.60 6.38
C ASP A 197 -8.21 -3.40 6.11
N GLY A 198 -7.61 -2.30 6.58
CA GLY A 198 -6.21 -1.91 6.40
C GLY A 198 -5.93 -0.58 7.11
N ILE A 199 -4.65 -0.14 7.13
CA ILE A 199 -4.20 1.06 7.86
C ILE A 199 -3.44 2.01 6.94
N MET A 200 -3.58 3.33 7.17
CA MET A 200 -2.67 4.35 6.62
C MET A 200 -1.89 5.02 7.75
N VAL A 201 -0.56 5.07 7.61
CA VAL A 201 0.31 5.87 8.46
C VAL A 201 0.31 7.30 7.91
N ALA A 202 -0.64 8.13 8.36
CA ALA A 202 -0.80 9.52 7.94
C ALA A 202 0.23 10.44 8.62
N ARG A 203 1.46 10.47 8.09
CA ARG A 203 2.62 11.08 8.78
C ARG A 203 2.56 12.60 8.95
N GLY A 204 1.75 13.29 8.15
CA GLY A 204 1.56 14.73 8.23
C GLY A 204 1.00 15.14 9.59
N ASP A 205 -0.27 14.79 9.82
CA ASP A 205 -0.94 15.07 11.09
C ASP A 205 -0.27 14.31 12.25
N LEU A 206 0.17 13.06 12.04
CA LEU A 206 0.87 12.30 13.08
C LEU A 206 2.18 12.99 13.55
N GLY A 207 2.90 13.69 12.68
CA GLY A 207 4.11 14.44 13.05
C GLY A 207 3.87 15.73 13.83
N ILE A 208 2.61 16.15 13.95
CA ILE A 208 2.12 17.23 14.81
C ILE A 208 1.56 16.61 16.11
N GLU A 209 0.76 15.55 15.95
CA GLU A 209 0.08 14.81 17.02
C GLU A 209 1.02 14.02 17.96
N ILE A 210 2.24 13.70 17.51
CA ILE A 210 3.33 13.23 18.38
C ILE A 210 4.63 13.95 18.00
N PRO A 211 5.62 14.04 18.92
CA PRO A 211 6.93 14.62 18.59
C PRO A 211 7.51 13.98 17.33
N ALA A 212 7.93 14.81 16.37
CA ALA A 212 8.30 14.38 15.02
C ALA A 212 9.40 13.29 15.02
N GLU A 213 10.32 13.33 15.99
CA GLU A 213 11.38 12.34 16.15
C GLU A 213 10.87 10.95 16.61
N LYS A 214 9.56 10.79 16.87
CA LYS A 214 8.91 9.52 17.22
C LYS A 214 8.04 8.95 16.10
N VAL A 215 7.81 9.67 15.00
CA VAL A 215 6.97 9.21 13.88
C VAL A 215 7.51 7.93 13.26
N PHE A 216 8.83 7.77 13.17
CA PHE A 216 9.44 6.54 12.64
C PHE A 216 9.18 5.31 13.52
N LEU A 217 9.09 5.47 14.84
CA LEU A 217 8.73 4.39 15.77
C LEU A 217 7.28 3.95 15.54
N ALA A 218 6.39 4.92 15.39
CA ALA A 218 4.98 4.68 15.11
C ALA A 218 4.78 4.01 13.74
N GLN A 219 5.48 4.48 12.69
CA GLN A 219 5.48 3.88 11.35
C GLN A 219 5.91 2.40 11.40
N LYS A 220 7.10 2.11 11.92
CA LYS A 220 7.63 0.74 11.98
C LYS A 220 6.75 -0.20 12.82
N MET A 221 6.21 0.31 13.94
CA MET A 221 5.27 -0.43 14.78
C MET A 221 3.97 -0.78 14.05
N MET A 222 3.34 0.20 13.39
CA MET A 222 2.09 -0.03 12.66
C MET A 222 2.28 -0.96 11.47
N ILE A 223 3.36 -0.77 10.68
CA ILE A 223 3.67 -1.65 9.55
C ILE A 223 3.90 -3.09 10.02
N GLY A 224 4.73 -3.30 11.05
CA GLY A 224 4.99 -4.63 11.60
C GLY A 224 3.73 -5.34 12.11
N ARG A 225 2.82 -4.63 12.77
CA ARG A 225 1.54 -5.18 13.22
C ARG A 225 0.60 -5.53 12.07
N CYS A 226 0.52 -4.69 11.04
CA CYS A 226 -0.27 -4.94 9.84
C CYS A 226 0.24 -6.16 9.06
N ASN A 227 1.56 -6.26 8.86
CA ASN A 227 2.21 -7.42 8.23
C ASN A 227 1.88 -8.71 8.98
N ARG A 228 2.00 -8.72 10.32
CA ARG A 228 1.62 -9.86 11.18
C ARG A 228 0.14 -10.23 11.02
N ALA A 229 -0.76 -9.24 10.96
CA ALA A 229 -2.19 -9.43 10.77
C ALA A 229 -2.59 -9.84 9.34
N GLY A 230 -1.71 -9.67 8.35
CA GLY A 230 -2.04 -9.87 6.94
C GLY A 230 -3.00 -8.82 6.36
N LYS A 231 -3.01 -7.61 6.94
CA LYS A 231 -3.82 -6.48 6.48
C LYS A 231 -2.93 -5.42 5.82
N PRO A 232 -3.38 -4.77 4.73
CA PRO A 232 -2.56 -3.84 3.96
C PRO A 232 -2.25 -2.56 4.76
N VAL A 233 -1.02 -2.07 4.62
CA VAL A 233 -0.56 -0.83 5.25
C VAL A 233 0.07 0.15 4.27
N ILE A 234 -0.36 1.42 4.36
CA ILE A 234 0.06 2.51 3.48
C ILE A 234 1.00 3.46 4.23
N CYS A 235 2.19 3.74 3.68
CA CYS A 235 3.02 4.85 4.13
C CYS A 235 2.69 6.12 3.34
N ALA A 236 2.43 7.23 4.03
CA ALA A 236 1.83 8.42 3.42
C ALA A 236 2.47 9.75 3.86
N THR A 237 2.25 10.77 3.02
CA THR A 237 2.60 12.18 3.23
C THR A 237 4.10 12.49 3.16
N GLN A 238 4.44 13.54 2.40
CA GLN A 238 5.80 14.10 2.23
C GLN A 238 6.89 13.12 1.76
N MET A 239 6.52 12.02 1.10
CA MET A 239 7.50 11.01 0.66
C MET A 239 8.50 11.57 -0.37
N LEU A 240 8.05 12.43 -1.28
CA LEU A 240 8.88 13.11 -2.27
C LEU A 240 8.59 14.62 -2.29
N GLU A 241 8.32 15.25 -1.14
CA GLU A 241 7.73 16.61 -1.04
C GLU A 241 8.45 17.68 -1.88
N SER A 242 9.79 17.67 -1.93
CA SER A 242 10.52 18.65 -2.74
C SER A 242 10.23 18.56 -4.24
N MET A 243 9.74 17.41 -4.73
CA MET A 243 9.31 17.22 -6.11
C MET A 243 8.03 17.96 -6.50
N ILE A 244 7.33 18.60 -5.53
CA ILE A 244 6.33 19.62 -5.84
C ILE A 244 6.95 20.74 -6.70
N LYS A 245 8.22 21.11 -6.46
CA LYS A 245 8.91 22.23 -7.14
C LYS A 245 10.24 21.87 -7.79
N LYS A 246 10.66 20.59 -7.76
CA LYS A 246 11.96 20.15 -8.30
C LYS A 246 11.82 18.87 -9.14
N PRO A 247 12.52 18.74 -10.28
CA PRO A 247 12.44 17.55 -11.13
C PRO A 247 13.15 16.32 -10.53
N ARG A 248 13.78 16.44 -9.36
CA ARG A 248 14.53 15.40 -8.65
C ARG A 248 14.32 15.52 -7.14
N PRO A 249 14.23 14.40 -6.42
CA PRO A 249 14.05 14.41 -4.97
C PRO A 249 15.35 14.72 -4.23
N THR A 250 15.22 15.03 -2.94
CA THR A 250 16.35 15.03 -2.00
C THR A 250 16.86 13.60 -1.74
N ARG A 251 18.02 13.47 -1.10
CA ARG A 251 18.52 12.15 -0.67
C ARG A 251 17.69 11.56 0.47
N ALA A 252 17.14 12.40 1.35
CA ALA A 252 16.25 11.99 2.41
C ALA A 252 14.94 11.38 1.87
N GLU A 253 14.31 12.04 0.89
CA GLU A 253 13.11 11.54 0.19
C GLU A 253 13.35 10.20 -0.52
N GLY A 254 14.51 10.05 -1.20
CA GLY A 254 14.89 8.77 -1.80
C GLY A 254 15.05 7.64 -0.76
N SER A 255 15.68 7.96 0.38
CA SER A 255 15.84 7.03 1.50
C SER A 255 14.51 6.69 2.19
N ASP A 256 13.60 7.67 2.33
CA ASP A 256 12.30 7.51 2.96
C ASP A 256 11.39 6.54 2.19
N VAL A 257 11.30 6.71 0.86
CA VAL A 257 10.56 5.77 0.00
C VAL A 257 11.16 4.36 0.06
N ALA A 258 12.49 4.23 0.04
CA ALA A 258 13.14 2.93 0.14
C ALA A 258 12.87 2.26 1.50
N ASN A 259 13.04 2.99 2.61
CA ASN A 259 12.84 2.46 3.95
C ASN A 259 11.36 2.10 4.23
N ALA A 260 10.39 2.84 3.70
CA ALA A 260 8.98 2.45 3.80
C ALA A 260 8.71 1.08 3.14
N VAL A 261 9.36 0.80 2.00
CA VAL A 261 9.25 -0.50 1.31
C VAL A 261 9.99 -1.61 2.07
N LEU A 262 11.18 -1.33 2.60
CA LEU A 262 11.98 -2.28 3.40
C LEU A 262 11.32 -2.61 4.75
N ASP A 263 10.68 -1.64 5.41
CA ASP A 263 9.83 -1.85 6.60
C ASP A 263 8.63 -2.76 6.27
N GLY A 264 8.26 -2.84 5.00
CA GLY A 264 7.20 -3.69 4.50
C GLY A 264 5.86 -2.98 4.33
N ALA A 265 5.83 -1.69 4.00
CA ALA A 265 4.60 -1.06 3.53
C ALA A 265 4.05 -1.80 2.28
N ASP A 266 2.74 -2.02 2.23
CA ASP A 266 2.10 -2.55 1.02
C ASP A 266 1.97 -1.47 -0.05
N CYS A 267 1.72 -0.22 0.36
CA CYS A 267 1.60 0.92 -0.53
C CYS A 267 2.42 2.13 -0.06
N ILE A 268 2.85 2.94 -1.02
CA ILE A 268 3.45 4.26 -0.83
C ILE A 268 2.56 5.32 -1.52
N MET A 269 2.50 6.54 -0.97
CA MET A 269 1.53 7.54 -1.39
C MET A 269 2.13 8.93 -1.66
N LEU A 270 1.70 9.54 -2.76
CA LEU A 270 1.97 10.94 -3.13
C LEU A 270 0.75 11.81 -2.81
N SER A 271 1.02 12.99 -2.27
CA SER A 271 0.03 13.97 -1.80
C SER A 271 0.12 15.27 -2.60
N GLY A 272 0.92 16.24 -2.14
CA GLY A 272 1.09 17.51 -2.85
C GLY A 272 1.81 17.32 -4.19
N GLU A 273 2.73 16.35 -4.25
CA GLU A 273 3.59 16.03 -5.38
C GLU A 273 2.80 15.77 -6.67
N THR A 274 1.68 15.04 -6.56
CA THR A 274 0.80 14.74 -7.70
C THR A 274 -0.43 15.63 -7.78
N ALA A 275 -0.93 16.18 -6.67
CA ALA A 275 -2.14 17.00 -6.68
C ALA A 275 -1.90 18.42 -7.20
N LYS A 276 -0.76 19.03 -6.83
CA LYS A 276 -0.44 20.45 -7.08
C LYS A 276 1.02 20.70 -7.50
N GLY A 277 1.82 19.65 -7.63
CA GLY A 277 3.24 19.75 -8.00
C GLY A 277 3.46 20.01 -9.48
N ASP A 278 4.63 20.57 -9.79
CA ASP A 278 5.05 20.92 -11.15
C ASP A 278 5.59 19.68 -11.92
N TYR A 279 5.87 18.58 -11.20
CA TYR A 279 6.48 17.34 -11.72
C TYR A 279 5.71 16.05 -11.32
N PRO A 280 4.38 15.97 -11.57
CA PRO A 280 3.56 14.87 -11.07
C PRO A 280 3.91 13.51 -11.70
N LEU A 281 4.40 13.49 -12.95
CA LEU A 281 4.79 12.26 -13.64
C LEU A 281 6.13 11.74 -13.13
N GLU A 282 7.09 12.63 -12.92
CA GLU A 282 8.42 12.32 -12.41
C GLU A 282 8.37 11.79 -10.98
N ALA A 283 7.48 12.33 -10.14
CA ALA A 283 7.25 11.81 -8.78
C ALA A 283 6.73 10.35 -8.80
N VAL A 284 5.77 10.03 -9.67
CA VAL A 284 5.27 8.64 -9.85
C VAL A 284 6.37 7.72 -10.36
N ARG A 285 7.15 8.15 -11.36
CA ARG A 285 8.30 7.38 -11.89
C ARG A 285 9.37 7.16 -10.81
N MET A 286 9.62 8.16 -9.97
CA MET A 286 10.60 8.07 -8.88
C MET A 286 10.18 7.05 -7.83
N GLN A 287 8.91 7.07 -7.38
CA GLN A 287 8.36 6.02 -6.51
C GLN A 287 8.42 4.63 -7.17
N HIS A 288 8.12 4.52 -8.47
CA HIS A 288 8.21 3.26 -9.20
C HIS A 288 9.64 2.68 -9.17
N LEU A 289 10.64 3.52 -9.46
CA LEU A 289 12.05 3.11 -9.51
C LEU A 289 12.57 2.71 -8.12
N ILE A 290 12.42 3.58 -7.12
CA ILE A 290 12.92 3.32 -5.76
C ILE A 290 12.27 2.06 -5.17
N ALA A 291 10.96 1.87 -5.37
CA ALA A 291 10.26 0.69 -4.86
C ALA A 291 10.81 -0.62 -5.47
N ARG A 292 11.17 -0.65 -6.76
CA ARG A 292 11.75 -1.86 -7.40
C ARG A 292 13.13 -2.20 -6.86
N GLU A 293 13.98 -1.20 -6.61
CA GLU A 293 15.29 -1.41 -6.00
C GLU A 293 15.16 -1.91 -4.55
N ALA A 294 14.33 -1.22 -3.75
CA ALA A 294 14.07 -1.61 -2.37
C ALA A 294 13.40 -2.99 -2.27
N GLU A 295 12.55 -3.36 -3.23
CA GLU A 295 11.93 -4.69 -3.34
C GLU A 295 12.96 -5.82 -3.53
N ALA A 296 14.00 -5.58 -4.33
CA ALA A 296 15.10 -6.54 -4.50
C ALA A 296 15.98 -6.62 -3.24
N ALA A 297 16.21 -5.48 -2.58
CA ALA A 297 17.03 -5.37 -1.35
C ALA A 297 16.35 -5.87 -0.06
N ILE A 298 15.17 -6.50 -0.11
CA ILE A 298 14.58 -7.13 1.09
C ILE A 298 15.28 -8.46 1.41
N TYR A 299 15.67 -8.63 2.67
CA TYR A 299 16.18 -9.89 3.22
C TYR A 299 15.06 -10.91 3.45
N HIS A 300 14.59 -11.51 2.35
CA HIS A 300 13.44 -12.41 2.33
C HIS A 300 13.64 -13.68 3.19
N LEU A 301 14.88 -14.13 3.40
CA LEU A 301 15.19 -15.32 4.20
C LEU A 301 14.67 -15.17 5.64
N GLN A 302 15.05 -14.08 6.32
CA GLN A 302 14.58 -13.76 7.66
C GLN A 302 13.08 -13.38 7.66
N LEU A 303 12.65 -12.51 6.76
CA LEU A 303 11.26 -12.02 6.73
C LEU A 303 10.24 -13.16 6.58
N PHE A 304 10.50 -14.11 5.68
CA PHE A 304 9.59 -15.23 5.47
C PHE A 304 9.56 -16.20 6.65
N GLU A 305 10.72 -16.45 7.30
CA GLU A 305 10.79 -17.26 8.52
C GLU A 305 9.99 -16.62 9.68
N GLU A 306 10.18 -15.32 9.93
CA GLU A 306 9.48 -14.58 10.98
C GLU A 306 7.96 -14.56 10.75
N LEU A 307 7.50 -14.27 9.52
CA LEU A 307 6.09 -14.30 9.16
C LEU A 307 5.46 -15.68 9.37
N ARG A 308 6.17 -16.76 9.06
CA ARG A 308 5.72 -18.14 9.32
C ARG A 308 5.64 -18.45 10.81
N ARG A 309 6.66 -18.07 11.58
CA ARG A 309 6.72 -18.33 13.03
C ARG A 309 5.68 -17.54 13.84
N LEU A 310 5.27 -16.37 13.34
CA LEU A 310 4.24 -15.52 13.95
C LEU A 310 2.82 -15.81 13.45
N ALA A 311 2.66 -16.59 12.37
CA ALA A 311 1.34 -17.00 11.89
C ALA A 311 0.78 -18.16 12.74
N PRO A 312 -0.50 -18.11 13.17
CA PRO A 312 -1.11 -19.19 13.93
C PRO A 312 -1.33 -20.42 13.04
N ILE A 313 -1.25 -21.61 13.65
CA ILE A 313 -1.76 -22.84 13.03
C ILE A 313 -3.28 -22.73 12.90
N THR A 314 -3.83 -23.02 11.72
CA THR A 314 -5.28 -23.01 11.47
C THR A 314 -5.70 -24.22 10.64
N SER A 315 -7.01 -24.47 10.58
CA SER A 315 -7.62 -25.44 9.69
C SER A 315 -8.17 -24.83 8.38
N ASP A 316 -7.80 -23.59 8.02
CA ASP A 316 -8.15 -23.02 6.70
C ASP A 316 -7.24 -23.62 5.62
N PRO A 317 -7.75 -24.47 4.70
CA PRO A 317 -6.92 -25.07 3.66
C PRO A 317 -6.37 -24.02 2.70
N THR A 318 -7.00 -22.84 2.57
CA THR A 318 -6.48 -21.75 1.73
C THR A 318 -5.23 -21.12 2.35
N GLU A 319 -5.17 -20.97 3.67
CA GLU A 319 -3.99 -20.43 4.36
C GLU A 319 -2.80 -21.40 4.22
N ALA A 320 -3.04 -22.70 4.46
CA ALA A 320 -2.03 -23.75 4.25
C ALA A 320 -1.54 -23.81 2.79
N THR A 321 -2.45 -23.64 1.83
CA THR A 321 -2.10 -23.58 0.40
C THR A 321 -1.28 -22.33 0.07
N ALA A 322 -1.62 -21.17 0.65
CA ALA A 322 -0.92 -19.91 0.42
C ALA A 322 0.53 -19.93 0.92
N VAL A 323 0.76 -20.39 2.16
CA VAL A 323 2.12 -20.48 2.71
C VAL A 323 2.96 -21.52 1.95
N GLY A 324 2.37 -22.67 1.58
CA GLY A 324 3.03 -23.69 0.77
C GLY A 324 3.40 -23.21 -0.64
N ALA A 325 2.57 -22.35 -1.25
CA ALA A 325 2.85 -21.72 -2.53
C ALA A 325 4.01 -20.74 -2.46
N VAL A 326 4.11 -19.95 -1.39
CA VAL A 326 5.22 -19.03 -1.20
C VAL A 326 6.53 -19.77 -0.89
N GLU A 327 6.50 -20.82 -0.07
CA GLU A 327 7.63 -21.73 0.14
C GLU A 327 8.13 -22.32 -1.19
N ALA A 328 7.22 -22.87 -2.01
CA ALA A 328 7.55 -23.39 -3.33
C ALA A 328 8.14 -22.32 -4.25
N SER A 329 7.59 -21.09 -4.23
CA SER A 329 8.07 -19.96 -5.04
C SER A 329 9.52 -19.58 -4.74
N PHE A 330 9.93 -19.62 -3.47
CA PHE A 330 11.32 -19.43 -3.06
C PHE A 330 12.17 -20.64 -3.44
N LYS A 331 11.69 -21.86 -3.21
CA LYS A 331 12.45 -23.09 -3.44
C LYS A 331 12.85 -23.30 -4.91
N CYS A 332 12.02 -22.87 -5.86
CA CYS A 332 12.32 -22.96 -7.29
C CYS A 332 12.61 -21.60 -7.96
N CYS A 333 12.75 -20.52 -7.18
CA CYS A 333 12.92 -19.14 -7.69
C CYS A 333 11.92 -18.78 -8.82
N SER A 334 10.62 -19.05 -8.60
CA SER A 334 9.59 -18.95 -9.63
C SER A 334 9.44 -17.52 -10.19
N GLY A 335 9.12 -17.40 -11.48
CA GLY A 335 8.87 -16.11 -12.13
C GLY A 335 7.57 -15.40 -11.69
N ALA A 336 6.59 -16.14 -11.17
CA ALA A 336 5.33 -15.61 -10.62
C ALA A 336 4.56 -16.65 -9.80
N ILE A 337 3.62 -16.15 -8.99
CA ILE A 337 2.52 -16.94 -8.41
C ILE A 337 1.20 -16.49 -9.06
N ILE A 338 0.61 -17.33 -9.91
CA ILE A 338 -0.68 -17.07 -10.56
C ILE A 338 -1.81 -17.53 -9.64
N VAL A 339 -2.77 -16.65 -9.34
CA VAL A 339 -3.88 -16.94 -8.41
C VAL A 339 -5.21 -16.62 -9.05
N LEU A 340 -6.07 -17.62 -9.23
CA LEU A 340 -7.47 -17.41 -9.66
C LEU A 340 -8.31 -17.02 -8.43
N THR A 341 -8.89 -15.81 -8.43
CA THR A 341 -9.61 -15.27 -7.26
C THR A 341 -10.90 -14.52 -7.63
N LYS A 342 -11.96 -14.69 -6.83
CA LYS A 342 -13.25 -14.00 -7.02
C LYS A 342 -13.41 -12.78 -6.11
N SER A 343 -12.98 -12.88 -4.85
CA SER A 343 -13.08 -11.81 -3.85
C SER A 343 -11.77 -11.09 -3.54
N GLY A 344 -10.63 -11.65 -3.98
CA GLY A 344 -9.29 -11.18 -3.63
C GLY A 344 -8.61 -12.06 -2.58
N ARG A 345 -9.36 -12.54 -1.57
CA ARG A 345 -8.87 -13.26 -0.38
C ARG A 345 -7.72 -14.24 -0.62
N SER A 346 -7.83 -15.19 -1.54
CA SER A 346 -6.77 -16.18 -1.78
C SER A 346 -5.43 -15.55 -2.22
N ALA A 347 -5.48 -14.44 -2.96
CA ALA A 347 -4.27 -13.69 -3.34
C ALA A 347 -3.75 -12.82 -2.19
N HIS A 348 -4.65 -12.30 -1.33
CA HIS A 348 -4.27 -11.59 -0.10
C HIS A 348 -3.52 -12.53 0.87
N GLN A 349 -3.99 -13.78 1.01
CA GLN A 349 -3.33 -14.81 1.83
C GLN A 349 -1.92 -15.16 1.30
N VAL A 350 -1.70 -15.16 -0.02
CA VAL A 350 -0.34 -15.27 -0.60
C VAL A 350 0.50 -14.02 -0.32
N ALA A 351 -0.07 -12.82 -0.51
CA ALA A 351 0.62 -11.54 -0.27
C ALA A 351 1.10 -11.37 1.18
N ARG A 352 0.35 -11.88 2.16
CA ARG A 352 0.72 -11.91 3.59
C ARG A 352 2.10 -12.50 3.84
N TYR A 353 2.47 -13.56 3.11
CA TYR A 353 3.76 -14.24 3.26
C TYR A 353 4.90 -13.62 2.43
N ARG A 354 4.65 -12.48 1.78
CA ARG A 354 5.66 -11.62 1.14
C ARG A 354 6.63 -12.36 0.19
N PRO A 355 6.12 -13.08 -0.84
CA PRO A 355 6.97 -13.66 -1.88
C PRO A 355 7.76 -12.56 -2.62
N ARG A 356 8.96 -12.91 -3.09
CA ARG A 356 9.72 -12.04 -4.02
C ARG A 356 9.04 -11.96 -5.38
N ALA A 357 8.52 -13.09 -5.86
CA ALA A 357 7.84 -13.22 -7.15
C ALA A 357 6.50 -12.46 -7.17
N PRO A 358 6.12 -11.82 -8.29
CA PRO A 358 4.83 -11.14 -8.44
C PRO A 358 3.66 -12.14 -8.38
N ILE A 359 2.56 -11.70 -7.77
CA ILE A 359 1.32 -12.47 -7.61
C ILE A 359 0.32 -12.02 -8.68
N ILE A 360 0.19 -12.76 -9.78
CA ILE A 360 -0.75 -12.42 -10.85
C ILE A 360 -2.15 -12.89 -10.44
N ALA A 361 -2.96 -11.96 -9.90
CA ALA A 361 -4.31 -12.24 -9.44
C ALA A 361 -5.32 -12.10 -10.58
N VAL A 362 -5.79 -13.24 -11.10
CA VAL A 362 -6.80 -13.29 -12.17
C VAL A 362 -8.20 -13.25 -11.58
N THR A 363 -8.98 -12.27 -12.00
CA THR A 363 -10.39 -12.17 -11.64
C THR A 363 -11.25 -11.70 -12.81
N ARG A 364 -12.55 -12.01 -12.75
CA ARG A 364 -13.59 -11.38 -13.59
C ARG A 364 -14.32 -10.25 -12.85
N ASN A 365 -14.06 -10.04 -11.55
CA ASN A 365 -14.68 -8.97 -10.76
C ASN A 365 -13.86 -7.66 -10.88
N PRO A 366 -14.39 -6.60 -11.53
CA PRO A 366 -13.65 -5.36 -11.71
C PRO A 366 -13.33 -4.64 -10.40
N GLN A 367 -14.14 -4.83 -9.35
CA GLN A 367 -13.89 -4.21 -8.05
C GLN A 367 -12.74 -4.88 -7.32
N THR A 368 -12.72 -6.22 -7.28
CA THR A 368 -11.58 -7.00 -6.75
C THR A 368 -10.29 -6.66 -7.51
N ALA A 369 -10.34 -6.55 -8.83
CA ALA A 369 -9.18 -6.18 -9.64
C ALA A 369 -8.62 -4.78 -9.27
N ARG A 370 -9.46 -3.85 -8.82
CA ARG A 370 -9.03 -2.54 -8.32
C ARG A 370 -8.51 -2.61 -6.88
N GLN A 371 -9.26 -3.23 -5.97
CA GLN A 371 -8.94 -3.28 -4.54
C GLN A 371 -7.67 -4.09 -4.23
N ALA A 372 -7.34 -5.09 -5.05
CA ALA A 372 -6.15 -5.91 -4.89
C ALA A 372 -4.82 -5.12 -4.90
N HIS A 373 -4.78 -3.93 -5.51
CA HIS A 373 -3.61 -3.03 -5.48
C HIS A 373 -3.20 -2.55 -4.08
N LEU A 374 -4.06 -2.72 -3.07
CA LEU A 374 -3.72 -2.39 -1.68
C LEU A 374 -2.71 -3.36 -1.06
N TYR A 375 -2.52 -4.55 -1.62
CA TYR A 375 -1.67 -5.62 -1.07
C TYR A 375 -0.38 -5.78 -1.87
N ARG A 376 0.74 -5.90 -1.16
CA ARG A 376 2.05 -6.09 -1.78
C ARG A 376 2.14 -7.35 -2.63
N GLY A 377 2.76 -7.23 -3.79
CA GLY A 377 3.02 -8.30 -4.74
C GLY A 377 1.86 -8.56 -5.69
N ILE A 378 0.64 -8.10 -5.39
CA ILE A 378 -0.51 -8.41 -6.25
C ILE A 378 -0.50 -7.53 -7.50
N PHE A 379 -0.34 -8.18 -8.65
CA PHE A 379 -0.56 -7.61 -9.97
C PHE A 379 -1.94 -8.07 -10.49
N PRO A 380 -3.01 -7.30 -10.28
CA PRO A 380 -4.36 -7.73 -10.64
C PRO A 380 -4.62 -7.63 -12.14
N VAL A 381 -5.22 -8.68 -12.69
CA VAL A 381 -5.60 -8.77 -14.11
C VAL A 381 -7.08 -9.10 -14.25
N LEU A 382 -7.76 -8.36 -15.12
CA LEU A 382 -9.20 -8.46 -15.33
C LEU A 382 -9.48 -9.28 -16.60
N CYS A 383 -9.76 -10.57 -16.42
CA CYS A 383 -10.21 -11.44 -17.50
C CYS A 383 -11.59 -10.95 -18.00
N LYS A 384 -11.72 -10.80 -19.33
CA LYS A 384 -12.94 -10.32 -20.01
C LYS A 384 -13.69 -11.44 -20.74
N ASP A 385 -13.03 -12.58 -20.94
CA ASP A 385 -13.56 -13.72 -21.67
C ASP A 385 -14.79 -14.31 -20.98
N PRO A 386 -15.80 -14.79 -21.74
CA PRO A 386 -16.99 -15.41 -21.18
C PRO A 386 -16.63 -16.64 -20.33
N VAL A 387 -17.51 -16.95 -19.38
CA VAL A 387 -17.38 -18.16 -18.55
C VAL A 387 -17.64 -19.38 -19.43
N GLN A 388 -16.74 -20.36 -19.44
CA GLN A 388 -16.94 -21.62 -20.16
C GLN A 388 -17.83 -22.56 -19.33
N GLU A 389 -18.65 -23.39 -19.99
CA GLU A 389 -19.51 -24.37 -19.31
C GLU A 389 -18.69 -25.44 -18.57
N ALA A 390 -17.64 -25.95 -19.23
CA ALA A 390 -16.67 -26.84 -18.62
C ALA A 390 -15.75 -26.03 -17.67
N TRP A 391 -15.92 -26.22 -16.37
CA TRP A 391 -15.15 -25.48 -15.35
C TRP A 391 -13.62 -25.67 -15.45
N ALA A 392 -13.15 -26.84 -15.91
CA ALA A 392 -11.73 -27.07 -16.17
C ALA A 392 -11.19 -26.16 -17.28
N GLU A 393 -11.90 -26.05 -18.40
CA GLU A 393 -11.56 -25.16 -19.51
C GLU A 393 -11.60 -23.69 -19.08
N ASP A 394 -12.58 -23.31 -18.26
CA ASP A 394 -12.67 -21.95 -17.70
C ASP A 394 -11.50 -21.61 -16.73
N VAL A 395 -10.96 -22.62 -16.04
CA VAL A 395 -9.74 -22.48 -15.22
C VAL A 395 -8.52 -22.32 -16.13
N ASP A 396 -8.34 -23.21 -17.11
CA ASP A 396 -7.16 -23.20 -17.99
C ASP A 396 -7.13 -21.94 -18.87
N LEU A 397 -8.28 -21.45 -19.35
CA LEU A 397 -8.41 -20.15 -20.02
C LEU A 397 -7.82 -19.02 -19.16
N ARG A 398 -8.21 -18.95 -17.89
CA ARG A 398 -7.76 -17.90 -16.96
C ARG A 398 -6.29 -18.04 -16.57
N VAL A 399 -5.77 -19.26 -16.48
CA VAL A 399 -4.34 -19.51 -16.29
C VAL A 399 -3.55 -19.07 -17.53
N ASN A 400 -3.99 -19.44 -18.73
CA ASN A 400 -3.36 -19.01 -19.99
C ASN A 400 -3.39 -17.49 -20.18
N PHE A 401 -4.46 -16.81 -19.77
CA PHE A 401 -4.52 -15.35 -19.72
C PHE A 401 -3.41 -14.76 -18.82
N ALA A 402 -3.19 -15.30 -17.62
CA ALA A 402 -2.08 -14.89 -16.75
C ALA A 402 -0.69 -15.17 -17.35
N MET A 403 -0.52 -16.33 -18.00
CA MET A 403 0.72 -16.67 -18.72
C MET A 403 1.03 -15.64 -19.82
N ASN A 404 0.00 -15.21 -20.56
CA ASN A 404 0.15 -14.21 -21.62
C ASN A 404 0.44 -12.82 -21.05
N VAL A 405 -0.19 -12.42 -19.94
CA VAL A 405 0.16 -11.17 -19.24
C VAL A 405 1.60 -11.20 -18.75
N GLY A 406 2.04 -12.24 -18.04
CA GLY A 406 3.40 -12.30 -17.50
C GLY A 406 4.48 -12.29 -18.60
N LYS A 407 4.23 -12.98 -19.73
CA LYS A 407 5.09 -12.90 -20.92
C LYS A 407 5.11 -11.49 -21.53
N ALA A 408 3.95 -10.89 -21.78
CA ALA A 408 3.84 -9.55 -22.38
C ALA A 408 4.40 -8.43 -21.50
N ARG A 409 4.37 -8.60 -20.17
CA ARG A 409 4.96 -7.67 -19.18
C ARG A 409 6.45 -7.92 -18.92
N GLY A 410 7.04 -8.99 -19.44
CA GLY A 410 8.42 -9.37 -19.15
C GLY A 410 8.66 -9.75 -17.69
N PHE A 411 7.66 -10.35 -17.02
CA PHE A 411 7.81 -10.93 -15.69
C PHE A 411 8.50 -12.30 -15.74
N PHE A 412 8.23 -13.07 -16.80
CA PHE A 412 8.83 -14.38 -17.07
C PHE A 412 8.81 -14.70 -18.58
N LYS A 413 9.58 -15.71 -18.98
CA LYS A 413 9.73 -16.21 -20.34
C LYS A 413 9.21 -17.64 -20.46
N LYS A 414 9.06 -18.14 -21.69
CA LYS A 414 8.78 -19.56 -21.97
C LYS A 414 9.89 -20.43 -21.36
N GLY A 415 9.51 -21.49 -20.65
CA GLY A 415 10.43 -22.39 -19.95
C GLY A 415 10.74 -22.00 -18.50
N ASP A 416 10.48 -20.75 -18.08
CA ASP A 416 10.55 -20.38 -16.66
C ASP A 416 9.48 -21.14 -15.85
N VAL A 417 9.69 -21.33 -14.55
CA VAL A 417 8.73 -22.01 -13.66
C VAL A 417 7.84 -20.99 -12.95
N VAL A 418 6.54 -21.28 -12.88
CA VAL A 418 5.55 -20.51 -12.10
C VAL A 418 4.72 -21.41 -11.19
N ILE A 419 4.23 -20.82 -10.10
CA ILE A 419 3.27 -21.46 -9.19
C ILE A 419 1.85 -21.08 -9.64
N VAL A 420 0.92 -22.03 -9.69
CA VAL A 420 -0.48 -21.79 -10.06
C VAL A 420 -1.41 -22.26 -8.96
N LEU A 421 -2.24 -21.35 -8.44
CA LEU A 421 -3.24 -21.61 -7.41
C LEU A 421 -4.66 -21.57 -7.96
N THR A 422 -5.38 -22.67 -7.73
CA THR A 422 -6.77 -22.87 -8.11
C THR A 422 -7.58 -23.46 -6.95
N GLY A 423 -8.90 -23.39 -7.06
CA GLY A 423 -9.79 -24.17 -6.20
C GLY A 423 -10.17 -25.49 -6.84
N TRP A 424 -10.71 -26.43 -6.05
CA TRP A 424 -11.21 -27.73 -6.53
C TRP A 424 -12.62 -27.68 -7.13
N ARG A 425 -13.35 -26.57 -6.95
CA ARG A 425 -14.71 -26.36 -7.47
C ARG A 425 -14.98 -24.90 -7.82
N PRO A 426 -16.04 -24.59 -8.62
CA PRO A 426 -16.53 -23.23 -8.79
C PRO A 426 -16.91 -22.54 -7.47
N GLY A 427 -16.78 -21.22 -7.42
CA GLY A 427 -17.18 -20.41 -6.26
C GLY A 427 -16.05 -19.59 -5.65
N SER A 428 -16.21 -19.20 -4.39
CA SER A 428 -15.24 -18.42 -3.60
C SER A 428 -14.95 -19.16 -2.30
N GLY A 429 -13.70 -19.08 -1.80
CA GLY A 429 -13.31 -19.71 -0.53
C GLY A 429 -12.96 -21.20 -0.61
N PHE A 430 -12.64 -21.72 -1.79
CA PHE A 430 -12.29 -23.14 -2.01
C PHE A 430 -10.92 -23.33 -2.67
N THR A 431 -10.01 -22.36 -2.55
CA THR A 431 -8.63 -22.45 -3.07
C THR A 431 -7.84 -23.46 -2.24
N ASN A 432 -7.42 -24.56 -2.86
CA ASN A 432 -6.74 -25.66 -2.19
C ASN A 432 -5.79 -26.46 -3.10
N THR A 433 -5.65 -26.05 -4.36
CA THR A 433 -4.87 -26.77 -5.37
C THR A 433 -3.70 -25.90 -5.81
N MET A 434 -2.50 -26.41 -5.59
CA MET A 434 -1.24 -25.81 -6.06
C MET A 434 -0.63 -26.68 -7.16
N ARG A 435 -0.16 -26.06 -8.23
CA ARG A 435 0.65 -26.70 -9.29
C ARG A 435 1.93 -25.91 -9.49
N VAL A 436 3.04 -26.60 -9.74
CA VAL A 436 4.30 -26.00 -10.18
C VAL A 436 4.48 -26.39 -11.65
N VAL A 437 4.50 -25.41 -12.54
CA VAL A 437 4.45 -25.66 -14.00
C VAL A 437 5.44 -24.77 -14.77
N PRO A 438 6.01 -25.26 -15.89
CA PRO A 438 6.75 -24.42 -16.82
C PRO A 438 5.78 -23.51 -17.59
N VAL A 439 6.25 -22.31 -17.95
CA VAL A 439 5.52 -21.37 -18.81
C VAL A 439 5.53 -21.88 -20.26
N PRO A 440 4.36 -21.99 -20.93
CA PRO A 440 4.24 -22.52 -22.30
C PRO A 440 4.68 -21.53 -23.39
#